data_AF-A0A935Z712-F1
#
_entry.id   AF-A0A935Z712-F1
#
_cell.length_a   1.000
_cell.length_b   1.000
_cell.length_c   1.000
_cell.angle_alpha   90.00
_cell.angle_beta   90.00
_cell.angle_gamma   90.00
#
_symmetry.space_group_name_H-M   'P 1'
#
loop_
_entity.id
_entity.type
_entity.pdbx_description
1 polymer ?
#
loop_
_entity_poly.entity_id
_entity_poly.type
_entity_poly.pdbx_seq_one_letter_code
_entity_poly.pdbx_strand_id
1 'polypeptide(L)'
;MRVNARVSSIAALLAATFVLGTVGCGEDLPPPQPPPPPPVSAPPPPPPPPEPPPPPPAPKKTLAELQAASGQTMAEGFAAADAKKVAALYAENAVMKMAGAPDTTGRAAIEKSMTEFFATFGKLKMGASRVVTKGDVVVTEWVMNATHTGEFMGIKATEKPVGWVGISVDWYTEDGAIKESHVYWNPSVIGPQVGASKEKNRGVPALPAKADVVAAGTKEDEEANVAAVEKLNRSLESKDEKAYGAFFTDDITWDDVTMPEPSKGKPAVLKYFKALSTGFPDAKMATTHAWGHGNVVVEEGTYAGTNTGTLFGDKPTKKAVTIHEVTVYELTKDHKVAKAVTYGNDLEMRMQLKPPAPAKPAAPAKPAAPAKPAAPAKPAAPAKPAPKK
;
A
#
# COMPACT_ATOMS: atom_id res chain seq x y z
N MET A 1 28.28 -22.91 -22.28
CA MET A 1 28.51 -23.39 -23.67
C MET A 1 27.16 -23.88 -24.19
N ARG A 2 26.51 -23.37 -25.24
CA ARG A 2 26.88 -22.47 -26.34
C ARG A 2 25.76 -21.45 -26.56
N VAL A 3 26.20 -20.25 -26.94
CA VAL A 3 25.42 -19.07 -27.35
C VAL A 3 24.99 -19.25 -28.80
N ASN A 4 23.75 -18.88 -29.15
CA ASN A 4 23.33 -18.65 -30.53
C ASN A 4 23.14 -17.14 -30.75
N ALA A 5 24.12 -16.53 -31.42
CA ALA A 5 24.02 -15.22 -32.04
C ALA A 5 23.86 -15.43 -33.56
N ARG A 6 22.97 -14.66 -34.20
CA ARG A 6 22.98 -14.50 -35.66
C ARG A 6 23.05 -13.01 -35.99
N VAL A 7 24.14 -12.66 -36.65
CA VAL A 7 24.44 -11.39 -37.33
C VAL A 7 24.73 -11.76 -38.79
N SER A 8 24.22 -10.96 -39.74
CA SER A 8 24.79 -10.59 -41.07
C SER A 8 23.63 -10.12 -41.97
N SER A 9 23.55 -8.89 -42.50
CA SER A 9 24.46 -8.10 -43.37
C SER A 9 24.47 -8.53 -44.84
N ILE A 10 23.71 -7.78 -45.66
CA ILE A 10 23.99 -7.14 -46.98
C ILE A 10 24.94 -7.82 -48.02
N ALA A 11 24.44 -8.01 -49.26
CA ALA A 11 25.11 -7.84 -50.59
C ALA A 11 24.07 -8.03 -51.73
N ALA A 12 23.80 -7.06 -52.64
CA ALA A 12 24.38 -6.85 -54.00
C ALA A 12 24.07 -8.00 -55.01
N LEU A 13 23.73 -7.87 -56.32
CA LEU A 13 23.68 -6.82 -57.35
C LEU A 13 23.04 -7.45 -58.64
N LEU A 14 22.44 -6.61 -59.52
CA LEU A 14 22.33 -6.71 -61.01
C LEU A 14 21.66 -7.91 -61.72
N ALA A 15 20.65 -7.61 -62.54
CA ALA A 15 20.39 -8.28 -63.82
C ALA A 15 19.70 -7.31 -64.82
N ALA A 16 20.31 -7.16 -66.00
CA ALA A 16 19.77 -6.48 -67.16
C ALA A 16 19.38 -7.53 -68.21
N THR A 17 18.25 -7.36 -68.88
CA THR A 17 17.85 -8.16 -70.04
C THR A 17 17.19 -7.27 -71.08
N PHE A 18 17.73 -7.30 -72.29
CA PHE A 18 17.22 -6.64 -73.49
C PHE A 18 16.65 -7.72 -74.42
N VAL A 19 15.51 -7.43 -75.05
CA VAL A 19 14.75 -8.34 -75.92
C VAL A 19 15.21 -8.17 -77.38
N LEU A 20 15.38 -9.29 -78.08
CA LEU A 20 15.63 -9.39 -79.52
C LEU A 20 14.32 -9.78 -80.26
N GLY A 21 14.07 -9.20 -81.43
CA GLY A 21 13.09 -9.75 -82.38
C GLY A 21 12.66 -8.81 -83.49
N THR A 22 13.32 -8.89 -84.65
CA THR A 22 12.76 -9.26 -85.99
C THR A 22 13.59 -8.66 -87.14
N VAL A 23 13.90 -9.50 -88.13
CA VAL A 23 14.50 -9.18 -89.44
C VAL A 23 13.48 -9.58 -90.51
N GLY A 24 13.28 -8.72 -91.51
CA GLY A 24 12.52 -9.01 -92.73
C GLY A 24 12.82 -7.98 -93.84
N CYS A 25 13.55 -8.46 -94.86
CA CYS A 25 13.72 -8.02 -96.26
C CYS A 25 14.21 -6.59 -96.59
N GLY A 26 15.17 -6.53 -97.52
CA GLY A 26 15.92 -5.33 -97.90
C GLY A 26 15.40 -4.60 -99.13
N GLU A 27 16.03 -3.46 -99.42
CA GLU A 27 16.29 -2.84 -100.73
C GLU A 27 17.06 -1.51 -100.52
N ASP A 28 17.73 -1.06 -101.57
CA ASP A 28 18.84 -0.09 -101.63
C ASP A 28 18.72 1.25 -100.85
N LEU A 29 19.88 1.70 -100.33
CA LEU A 29 20.04 2.97 -99.60
C LEU A 29 20.28 4.17 -100.54
N PRO A 30 19.49 5.27 -100.45
CA PRO A 30 19.87 6.58 -100.96
C PRO A 30 20.80 7.34 -99.99
N PRO A 31 21.66 8.27 -100.48
CA PRO A 31 22.63 8.99 -99.64
C PRO A 31 21.98 9.98 -98.63
N PRO A 32 22.68 10.27 -97.52
CA PRO A 32 22.10 10.81 -96.29
C PRO A 32 21.74 12.31 -96.31
N GLN A 33 20.64 12.66 -95.65
CA GLN A 33 20.29 14.04 -95.28
C GLN A 33 20.89 14.43 -93.91
N PRO A 34 21.25 15.72 -93.69
CA PRO A 34 21.83 16.20 -92.44
C PRO A 34 20.83 16.18 -91.25
N PRO A 35 21.33 16.01 -90.01
CA PRO A 35 20.50 15.74 -88.83
C PRO A 35 19.72 16.98 -88.31
N PRO A 36 18.50 16.79 -87.75
CA PRO A 36 17.75 17.84 -87.08
C PRO A 36 18.35 18.21 -85.70
N PRO A 37 18.14 19.44 -85.21
CA PRO A 37 18.70 19.89 -83.93
C PRO A 37 18.06 19.18 -82.72
N PRO A 38 18.80 19.02 -81.61
CA PRO A 38 18.36 18.26 -80.44
C PRO A 38 17.21 18.93 -79.68
N PRO A 39 16.29 18.15 -79.08
CA PRO A 39 15.19 18.66 -78.28
C PRO A 39 15.69 19.24 -76.93
N VAL A 40 15.18 20.42 -76.58
CA VAL A 40 15.48 21.10 -75.30
C VAL A 40 14.71 20.41 -74.18
N SER A 41 15.43 19.79 -73.24
CA SER A 41 14.89 19.13 -72.05
C SER A 41 14.41 20.15 -71.00
N ALA A 42 13.17 20.01 -70.53
CA ALA A 42 12.61 20.83 -69.45
C ALA A 42 13.29 20.53 -68.09
N PRO A 43 13.47 21.54 -67.21
CA PRO A 43 14.15 21.39 -65.93
C PRO A 43 13.33 20.55 -64.92
N PRO A 44 14.01 19.83 -64.01
CA PRO A 44 13.36 18.96 -63.02
C PRO A 44 12.55 19.76 -61.98
N PRO A 45 11.48 19.18 -61.41
CA PRO A 45 10.68 19.83 -60.38
C PRO A 45 11.48 20.06 -59.09
N PRO A 46 11.17 21.13 -58.33
CA PRO A 46 11.87 21.42 -57.08
C PRO A 46 11.63 20.32 -56.03
N PRO A 47 12.61 20.09 -55.13
CA PRO A 47 12.47 19.10 -54.07
C PRO A 47 11.32 19.46 -53.12
N PRO A 48 10.64 18.46 -52.53
CA PRO A 48 9.59 18.69 -51.56
C PRO A 48 10.13 19.43 -50.33
N PRO A 49 9.32 20.30 -49.70
CA PRO A 49 9.75 21.02 -48.50
C PRO A 49 10.09 20.05 -47.36
N PRO A 50 11.05 20.40 -46.49
CA PRO A 50 11.43 19.58 -45.34
C PRO A 50 10.23 19.29 -44.44
N GLU A 51 10.13 18.06 -43.95
CA GLU A 51 9.10 17.70 -42.97
C GLU A 51 9.26 18.55 -41.69
N PRO A 52 8.15 19.03 -41.08
CA PRO A 52 8.21 19.73 -39.81
C PRO A 52 8.86 18.85 -38.74
N PRO A 53 9.64 19.43 -37.81
CA PRO A 53 10.19 18.66 -36.70
C PRO A 53 9.07 18.02 -35.87
N PRO A 54 9.28 16.81 -35.32
CA PRO A 54 8.29 16.15 -34.49
C PRO A 54 7.91 17.04 -33.30
N PRO A 55 6.64 17.05 -32.88
CA PRO A 55 6.21 17.83 -31.74
C PRO A 55 6.99 17.41 -30.49
N PRO A 56 7.32 18.35 -29.58
CA PRO A 56 8.02 18.03 -28.36
C PRO A 56 7.24 17.00 -27.53
N PRO A 57 7.92 16.05 -26.85
CA PRO A 57 7.26 15.03 -26.04
C PRO A 57 6.39 15.70 -24.97
N ALA A 58 5.22 15.10 -24.71
CA ALA A 58 4.31 15.59 -23.68
C ALA A 58 5.03 15.73 -22.32
N PRO A 59 4.74 16.78 -21.53
CA PRO A 59 5.34 16.94 -20.21
C PRO A 59 5.09 15.69 -19.36
N LYS A 60 6.15 15.15 -18.75
CA LYS A 60 6.01 14.07 -17.76
C LYS A 60 5.28 14.63 -16.55
N LYS A 61 4.38 13.82 -15.97
CA LYS A 61 3.74 14.14 -14.68
C LYS A 61 4.82 14.33 -13.61
N THR A 62 4.59 15.29 -12.72
CA THR A 62 5.40 15.50 -11.52
C THR A 62 5.18 14.38 -10.51
N LEU A 63 6.12 14.18 -9.59
CA LEU A 63 5.97 13.19 -8.51
C LEU A 63 4.72 13.45 -7.67
N ALA A 64 4.41 14.71 -7.37
CA ALA A 64 3.21 15.09 -6.63
C ALA A 64 1.91 14.67 -7.35
N GLU A 65 1.85 14.84 -8.67
CA GLU A 65 0.70 14.38 -9.47
C GLU A 65 0.59 12.84 -9.49
N LEU A 66 1.73 12.14 -9.51
CA LEU A 66 1.77 10.67 -9.44
C LEU A 66 1.33 10.15 -8.07
N GLN A 67 1.81 10.76 -6.98
CA GLN A 67 1.42 10.46 -5.60
C GLN A 67 -0.09 10.68 -5.38
N ALA A 68 -0.63 11.80 -5.88
CA ALA A 68 -2.07 12.07 -5.79
C ALA A 68 -2.91 11.03 -6.58
N ALA A 69 -2.44 10.65 -7.78
CA ALA A 69 -3.09 9.61 -8.59
C ALA A 69 -2.98 8.21 -7.95
N SER A 70 -1.89 7.92 -7.24
CA SER A 70 -1.70 6.68 -6.48
C SER A 70 -2.79 6.51 -5.42
N GLY A 71 -3.07 7.56 -4.63
CA GLY A 71 -4.13 7.51 -3.61
C GLY A 71 -5.53 7.25 -4.19
N GLN A 72 -5.85 7.85 -5.34
CA GLN A 72 -7.12 7.58 -6.05
C GLN A 72 -7.19 6.14 -6.55
N THR A 73 -6.11 5.67 -7.18
CA THR A 73 -6.00 4.30 -7.70
C THR A 73 -6.12 3.27 -6.59
N MET A 74 -5.56 3.56 -5.41
CA MET A 74 -5.67 2.74 -4.21
C MET A 74 -7.14 2.60 -3.79
N ALA A 75 -7.86 3.73 -3.63
CA ALA A 75 -9.26 3.71 -3.25
C ALA A 75 -10.14 2.95 -4.27
N GLU A 76 -9.88 3.13 -5.57
CA GLU A 76 -10.56 2.39 -6.63
C GLU A 76 -10.25 0.89 -6.60
N GLY A 77 -8.99 0.51 -6.35
CA GLY A 77 -8.58 -0.89 -6.23
C GLY A 77 -9.27 -1.60 -5.07
N PHE A 78 -9.34 -0.95 -3.90
CA PHE A 78 -10.10 -1.47 -2.76
C PHE A 78 -11.61 -1.56 -3.05
N ALA A 79 -12.20 -0.53 -3.67
CA ALA A 79 -13.61 -0.52 -4.02
C ALA A 79 -13.98 -1.64 -5.02
N ALA A 80 -13.07 -1.98 -5.93
CA ALA A 80 -13.23 -3.05 -6.90
C ALA A 80 -12.79 -4.43 -6.39
N ALA A 81 -12.19 -4.52 -5.19
CA ALA A 81 -11.46 -5.69 -4.70
C ALA A 81 -10.43 -6.22 -5.73
N ASP A 82 -9.76 -5.30 -6.44
CA ASP A 82 -8.80 -5.61 -7.50
C ASP A 82 -7.36 -5.58 -6.93
N ALA A 83 -6.88 -6.75 -6.51
CA ALA A 83 -5.56 -6.90 -5.92
C ALA A 83 -4.43 -6.55 -6.91
N LYS A 84 -4.64 -6.77 -8.20
CA LYS A 84 -3.66 -6.43 -9.25
C LYS A 84 -3.54 -4.94 -9.41
N LYS A 85 -4.68 -4.23 -9.40
CA LYS A 85 -4.71 -2.76 -9.47
C LYS A 85 -4.00 -2.13 -8.27
N VAL A 86 -4.21 -2.67 -7.06
CA VAL A 86 -3.49 -2.22 -5.86
C VAL A 86 -1.99 -2.52 -5.97
N ALA A 87 -1.62 -3.76 -6.30
CA ALA A 87 -0.22 -4.17 -6.38
C ALA A 87 0.56 -3.41 -7.47
N ALA A 88 -0.10 -2.98 -8.56
CA ALA A 88 0.53 -2.19 -9.62
C ALA A 88 1.06 -0.83 -9.15
N LEU A 89 0.59 -0.31 -8.00
CA LEU A 89 1.12 0.92 -7.38
C LEU A 89 2.51 0.72 -6.76
N TYR A 90 2.87 -0.51 -6.42
CA TYR A 90 4.12 -0.82 -5.75
C TYR A 90 5.23 -1.09 -6.75
N ALA A 91 6.47 -0.74 -6.42
CA ALA A 91 7.65 -1.19 -7.14
C ALA A 91 7.79 -2.72 -7.08
N GLU A 92 8.51 -3.31 -8.05
CA GLU A 92 8.63 -4.77 -8.16
C GLU A 92 9.19 -5.44 -6.90
N ASN A 93 10.14 -4.77 -6.25
CA ASN A 93 10.82 -5.20 -5.02
C ASN A 93 10.33 -4.44 -3.77
N ALA A 94 9.14 -3.82 -3.81
CA ALA A 94 8.65 -3.02 -2.70
C ALA A 94 8.48 -3.84 -1.42
N VAL A 95 8.58 -3.17 -0.27
CA VAL A 95 8.35 -3.78 1.04
C VAL A 95 7.13 -3.14 1.68
N MET A 96 6.16 -3.95 2.09
CA MET A 96 5.02 -3.53 2.89
C MET A 96 5.17 -4.10 4.31
N LYS A 97 5.24 -3.21 5.29
CA LYS A 97 5.29 -3.54 6.71
C LYS A 97 3.97 -3.21 7.35
N MET A 98 3.38 -4.15 8.08
CA MET A 98 2.14 -3.94 8.82
C MET A 98 2.41 -4.20 10.30
N ALA A 99 2.12 -3.23 11.15
CA ALA A 99 2.38 -3.36 12.59
C ALA A 99 1.71 -4.63 13.16
N GLY A 100 2.50 -5.48 13.83
CA GLY A 100 2.06 -6.77 14.35
C GLY A 100 1.97 -7.93 13.33
N ALA A 101 2.46 -7.76 12.10
CA ALA A 101 2.54 -8.82 11.09
C ALA A 101 3.94 -8.91 10.45
N PRO A 102 4.33 -10.06 9.87
CA PRO A 102 5.58 -10.16 9.12
C PRO A 102 5.60 -9.27 7.87
N ASP A 103 6.78 -8.77 7.52
CA ASP A 103 6.99 -7.98 6.31
C ASP A 103 6.60 -8.76 5.03
N THR A 104 5.96 -8.06 4.11
CA THR A 104 5.62 -8.58 2.78
C THR A 104 6.54 -7.94 1.74
N THR A 105 7.40 -8.75 1.11
CA THR A 105 8.39 -8.27 0.15
C THR A 105 8.05 -8.70 -1.28
N GLY A 106 8.05 -7.74 -2.19
CA GLY A 106 7.83 -7.92 -3.62
C GLY A 106 6.37 -7.75 -4.04
N ARG A 107 6.16 -7.15 -5.21
CA ARG A 107 4.83 -6.84 -5.76
C ARG A 107 3.91 -8.06 -5.81
N ALA A 108 4.41 -9.21 -6.23
CA ALA A 108 3.63 -10.45 -6.31
C ALA A 108 3.15 -10.94 -4.92
N ALA A 109 3.97 -10.76 -3.88
CA ALA A 109 3.58 -11.11 -2.51
C ALA A 109 2.54 -10.12 -1.97
N ILE A 110 2.67 -8.84 -2.30
CA ILE A 110 1.68 -7.80 -1.97
C ILE A 110 0.33 -8.10 -2.66
N GLU A 111 0.33 -8.46 -3.95
CA GLU A 111 -0.90 -8.89 -4.66
C GLU A 111 -1.58 -10.07 -3.96
N LYS A 112 -0.80 -11.08 -3.54
CA LYS A 112 -1.32 -12.23 -2.80
C LYS A 112 -1.92 -11.82 -1.46
N SER A 113 -1.21 -10.98 -0.70
CA SER A 113 -1.70 -10.44 0.59
C SER A 113 -3.00 -9.67 0.42
N MET A 114 -3.10 -8.81 -0.61
CA MET A 114 -4.32 -8.07 -0.92
C MET A 114 -5.48 -8.99 -1.33
N THR A 115 -5.19 -10.07 -2.08
CA THR A 115 -6.20 -11.08 -2.44
C THR A 115 -6.77 -11.77 -1.20
N GLU A 116 -5.92 -12.17 -0.26
CA GLU A 116 -6.34 -12.78 1.01
C GLU A 116 -7.14 -11.80 1.88
N PHE A 117 -6.72 -10.54 1.90
CA PHE A 117 -7.42 -9.47 2.60
C PHE A 117 -8.83 -9.22 2.01
N PHE A 118 -8.97 -9.18 0.69
CA PHE A 118 -10.27 -9.01 0.01
C PHE A 118 -11.19 -10.23 0.14
N ALA A 119 -10.64 -11.43 0.33
CA ALA A 119 -11.44 -12.60 0.67
C ALA A 119 -12.01 -12.50 2.10
N THR A 120 -11.24 -11.91 3.01
CA THR A 120 -11.62 -11.71 4.42
C THR A 120 -12.64 -10.58 4.59
N PHE A 121 -12.43 -9.48 3.87
CA PHE A 121 -13.25 -8.28 3.92
C PHE A 121 -13.74 -7.94 2.52
N GLY A 122 -15.03 -8.15 2.25
CA GLY A 122 -15.65 -7.82 0.96
C GLY A 122 -16.35 -6.46 0.96
N LYS A 123 -16.80 -6.01 -0.22
CA LYS A 123 -17.53 -4.74 -0.41
C LYS A 123 -16.81 -3.54 0.23
N LEU A 124 -15.50 -3.46 0.03
CA LEU A 124 -14.69 -2.47 0.69
C LEU A 124 -14.96 -1.08 0.12
N LYS A 125 -14.80 -0.07 0.97
CA LYS A 125 -14.72 1.33 0.60
C LYS A 125 -13.64 1.94 1.46
N MET A 126 -12.70 2.61 0.80
CA MET A 126 -11.64 3.35 1.44
C MET A 126 -11.81 4.84 1.16
N GLY A 127 -11.60 5.67 2.16
CA GLY A 127 -11.53 7.12 1.98
C GLY A 127 -10.38 7.69 2.80
N ALA A 128 -9.54 8.52 2.18
CA ALA A 128 -8.53 9.28 2.90
C ALA A 128 -9.18 10.40 3.72
N SER A 129 -8.85 10.48 5.01
CA SER A 129 -9.26 11.58 5.90
C SER A 129 -8.24 12.71 5.90
N ARG A 130 -6.95 12.39 5.88
CA ARG A 130 -5.85 13.37 5.78
C ARG A 130 -4.74 12.86 4.87
N VAL A 131 -4.12 13.76 4.12
CA VAL A 131 -2.90 13.50 3.35
C VAL A 131 -1.85 14.54 3.71
N VAL A 132 -0.66 14.07 4.09
CA VAL A 132 0.56 14.88 4.28
C VAL A 132 1.60 14.43 3.26
N THR A 133 2.19 15.36 2.50
CA THR A 133 3.21 15.03 1.50
C THR A 133 4.47 15.82 1.77
N LYS A 134 5.58 15.10 2.01
CA LYS A 134 6.90 15.70 2.27
C LYS A 134 7.94 15.01 1.39
N GLY A 135 8.24 15.64 0.25
CA GLY A 135 9.19 15.07 -0.72
C GLY A 135 8.66 13.78 -1.34
N ASP A 136 9.41 12.69 -1.22
CA ASP A 136 9.03 11.36 -1.70
C ASP A 136 8.16 10.55 -0.71
N VAL A 137 7.84 11.11 0.45
CA VAL A 137 7.00 10.46 1.47
C VAL A 137 5.57 11.03 1.43
N VAL A 138 4.59 10.14 1.42
CA VAL A 138 3.17 10.47 1.60
C VAL A 138 2.65 9.73 2.81
N VAL A 139 2.09 10.48 3.76
CA VAL A 139 1.38 9.93 4.90
C VAL A 139 -0.11 10.10 4.65
N THR A 140 -0.86 8.99 4.71
CA THR A 140 -2.31 9.00 4.48
C THR A 140 -3.02 8.43 5.69
N GLU A 141 -3.77 9.26 6.40
CA GLU A 141 -4.81 8.77 7.32
C GLU A 141 -6.03 8.37 6.49
N TRP A 142 -6.58 7.18 6.76
CA TRP A 142 -7.68 6.62 5.97
C TRP A 142 -8.72 5.91 6.84
N VAL A 143 -9.92 5.81 6.28
CA VAL A 143 -11.04 5.06 6.84
C VAL A 143 -11.38 3.92 5.90
N MET A 144 -11.55 2.73 6.45
CA MET A 144 -12.03 1.54 5.74
C MET A 144 -13.43 1.18 6.24
N ASN A 145 -14.34 0.89 5.32
CA ASN A 145 -15.61 0.22 5.59
C ASN A 145 -15.69 -1.04 4.72
N ALA A 146 -16.15 -2.15 5.27
CA ALA A 146 -16.25 -3.42 4.57
C ALA A 146 -17.36 -4.31 5.15
N THR A 147 -17.53 -5.49 4.56
CA THR A 147 -18.34 -6.60 5.07
C THR A 147 -17.40 -7.74 5.48
N HIS A 148 -17.61 -8.34 6.65
CA HIS A 148 -16.81 -9.47 7.13
C HIS A 148 -17.25 -10.78 6.44
N THR A 149 -16.61 -11.08 5.30
CA THR A 149 -16.98 -12.16 4.37
C THR A 149 -16.13 -13.43 4.51
N GLY A 150 -14.97 -13.34 5.15
CA GLY A 150 -14.08 -14.48 5.40
C GLY A 150 -13.82 -14.69 6.89
N GLU A 151 -12.96 -15.66 7.20
CA GLU A 151 -12.53 -15.88 8.58
C GLU A 151 -11.45 -14.87 8.96
N PHE A 152 -11.61 -14.20 10.10
CA PHE A 152 -10.63 -13.27 10.63
C PHE A 152 -10.34 -13.58 12.10
N MET A 153 -9.08 -13.84 12.44
CA MET A 153 -8.64 -14.12 13.82
C MET A 153 -9.48 -15.20 14.55
N GLY A 154 -9.85 -16.27 13.84
CA GLY A 154 -10.68 -17.36 14.37
C GLY A 154 -12.18 -17.06 14.45
N ILE A 155 -12.61 -15.86 14.03
CA ILE A 155 -14.02 -15.49 13.89
C ILE A 155 -14.45 -15.86 12.47
N LYS A 156 -15.41 -16.78 12.33
CA LYS A 156 -16.00 -17.12 11.03
C LYS A 156 -16.70 -15.91 10.41
N ALA A 157 -16.80 -15.90 9.08
CA ALA A 157 -17.55 -14.90 8.32
C ALA A 157 -18.93 -14.67 8.94
N THR A 158 -19.29 -13.40 9.13
CA THR A 158 -20.55 -13.00 9.78
C THR A 158 -21.47 -12.24 8.85
N GLU A 159 -20.98 -11.82 7.67
CA GLU A 159 -21.68 -10.96 6.72
C GLU A 159 -22.13 -9.61 7.30
N LYS A 160 -21.58 -9.22 8.45
CA LYS A 160 -21.89 -7.96 9.12
C LYS A 160 -21.00 -6.83 8.61
N PRO A 161 -21.49 -5.58 8.62
CA PRO A 161 -20.67 -4.43 8.32
C PRO A 161 -19.60 -4.25 9.39
N VAL A 162 -18.40 -3.89 8.95
CA VAL A 162 -17.23 -3.58 9.78
C VAL A 162 -16.54 -2.34 9.23
N GLY A 163 -15.74 -1.68 10.05
CA GLY A 163 -14.90 -0.58 9.60
C GLY A 163 -13.92 -0.13 10.67
N TRP A 164 -12.87 0.55 10.22
CA TRP A 164 -11.77 0.98 11.06
C TRP A 164 -11.07 2.18 10.44
N VAL A 165 -10.27 2.85 11.25
CA VAL A 165 -9.32 3.87 10.81
C VAL A 165 -7.93 3.26 10.74
N GLY A 166 -7.08 3.83 9.90
CA GLY A 166 -5.67 3.47 9.81
C GLY A 166 -4.85 4.60 9.18
N ILE A 167 -3.54 4.36 9.10
CA ILE A 167 -2.59 5.27 8.49
C ILE A 167 -1.57 4.46 7.68
N SER A 168 -1.17 4.99 6.53
CA SER A 168 0.00 4.52 5.78
C SER A 168 1.08 5.60 5.73
N VAL A 169 2.34 5.17 5.79
CA VAL A 169 3.52 5.98 5.45
C VAL A 169 4.15 5.33 4.23
N ASP A 170 4.05 6.00 3.09
CA ASP A 170 4.43 5.47 1.78
C ASP A 170 5.60 6.25 1.21
N TRP A 171 6.71 5.58 0.96
CA TRP A 171 7.86 6.13 0.25
C TRP A 171 7.77 5.80 -1.23
N TYR A 172 7.98 6.81 -2.07
CA TYR A 172 7.87 6.72 -3.52
C TYR A 172 9.24 6.71 -4.21
N THR A 173 9.27 6.09 -5.38
CA THR A 173 10.32 6.27 -6.38
C THR A 173 10.06 7.54 -7.19
N GLU A 174 11.07 8.01 -7.94
CA GLU A 174 10.92 9.19 -8.81
C GLU A 174 9.87 9.01 -9.92
N ASP A 175 9.63 7.78 -10.36
CA ASP A 175 8.59 7.40 -11.33
C ASP A 175 7.22 7.15 -10.69
N GLY A 176 7.08 7.38 -9.38
CA GLY A 176 5.79 7.39 -8.68
C GLY A 176 5.28 6.03 -8.21
N ALA A 177 6.13 5.00 -8.18
CA ALA A 177 5.80 3.71 -7.56
C ALA A 177 6.12 3.71 -6.06
N ILE A 178 5.33 3.02 -5.25
CA ILE A 178 5.58 2.85 -3.82
C ILE A 178 6.73 1.84 -3.65
N LYS A 179 7.88 2.28 -3.14
CA LYS A 179 9.03 1.39 -2.84
C LYS A 179 8.95 0.78 -1.43
N GLU A 180 8.32 1.48 -0.50
CA GLU A 180 8.15 1.03 0.88
C GLU A 180 6.85 1.59 1.45
N SER A 181 6.12 0.79 2.21
CA SER A 181 4.89 1.19 2.86
C SER A 181 4.86 0.65 4.28
N HIS A 182 4.60 1.51 5.26
CA HIS A 182 4.30 1.11 6.63
C HIS A 182 2.82 1.35 6.92
N VAL A 183 2.11 0.34 7.40
CA VAL A 183 0.65 0.35 7.58
C VAL A 183 0.28 0.06 9.04
N TYR A 184 -0.53 0.95 9.62
CA TYR A 184 -0.96 0.86 11.01
C TYR A 184 -2.48 0.93 11.11
N TRP A 185 -3.07 -0.04 11.80
CA TRP A 185 -4.49 -0.08 12.14
C TRP A 185 -4.72 -1.01 13.33
N ASN A 186 -5.87 -0.86 13.98
CA ASN A 186 -6.23 -1.67 15.15
C ASN A 186 -7.20 -2.81 14.80
N PRO A 187 -6.73 -4.06 14.66
CA PRO A 187 -7.59 -5.20 14.30
C PRO A 187 -8.61 -5.62 15.37
N SER A 188 -8.38 -5.29 16.64
CA SER A 188 -9.28 -5.70 17.74
C SER A 188 -10.67 -5.07 17.69
N VAL A 189 -10.90 -4.07 16.83
CA VAL A 189 -12.23 -3.46 16.64
C VAL A 189 -13.22 -4.39 15.96
N ILE A 190 -12.76 -5.37 15.18
CA ILE A 190 -13.63 -6.24 14.35
C ILE A 190 -14.54 -7.11 15.22
N GLY A 191 -13.98 -7.77 16.25
CA GLY A 191 -14.72 -8.70 17.10
C GLY A 191 -15.97 -8.09 17.73
N PRO A 192 -15.87 -6.93 18.41
CA PRO A 192 -17.02 -6.20 18.94
C PRO A 192 -18.04 -5.79 17.87
N GLN A 193 -17.61 -5.27 16.72
CA GLN A 193 -18.51 -4.81 15.64
C GLN A 193 -19.37 -5.96 15.07
N VAL A 194 -18.82 -7.17 15.01
CA VAL A 194 -19.57 -8.35 14.54
C VAL A 194 -20.28 -9.11 15.65
N GLY A 195 -20.18 -8.66 16.91
CA GLY A 195 -20.79 -9.28 18.08
C GLY A 195 -20.09 -10.56 18.57
N ALA A 196 -18.84 -10.80 18.15
CA ALA A 196 -18.02 -11.91 18.64
C ALA A 196 -17.34 -11.59 19.99
N SER A 197 -17.33 -10.32 20.41
CA SER A 197 -16.86 -9.87 21.72
C SER A 197 -17.83 -8.85 22.32
N LYS A 198 -17.88 -8.80 23.65
CA LYS A 198 -18.63 -7.79 24.42
C LYS A 198 -17.73 -6.65 24.93
N GLU A 199 -16.44 -6.67 24.60
CA GLU A 199 -15.51 -5.60 24.96
C GLU A 199 -15.98 -4.27 24.37
N LYS A 200 -15.97 -3.21 25.19
CA LYS A 200 -16.23 -1.85 24.69
C LYS A 200 -15.12 -1.49 23.70
N ASN A 201 -15.50 -1.13 22.48
CA ASN A 201 -14.57 -0.74 21.42
C ASN A 201 -15.25 0.24 20.45
N ARG A 202 -14.48 0.74 19.48
CA ARG A 202 -14.94 1.67 18.45
C ARG A 202 -15.96 1.02 17.51
N GLY A 203 -16.99 1.79 17.18
CA GLY A 203 -17.95 1.43 16.14
C GLY A 203 -17.38 1.57 14.73
N VAL A 204 -18.20 1.27 13.72
CA VAL A 204 -17.86 1.48 12.31
C VAL A 204 -17.74 3.00 12.05
N PRO A 205 -16.56 3.53 11.69
CA PRO A 205 -16.38 4.94 11.40
C PRO A 205 -17.07 5.34 10.09
N ALA A 206 -17.51 6.59 10.00
CA ALA A 206 -18.05 7.15 8.76
C ALA A 206 -16.92 7.38 7.74
N LEU A 207 -17.20 7.11 6.46
CA LEU A 207 -16.27 7.44 5.38
C LEU A 207 -16.12 8.97 5.25
N PRO A 208 -14.89 9.48 5.09
CA PRO A 208 -14.68 10.89 4.81
C PRO A 208 -15.19 11.23 3.41
N ALA A 209 -15.84 12.40 3.28
CA ALA A 209 -16.33 12.87 1.98
C ALA A 209 -15.19 13.32 1.05
N LYS A 210 -14.10 13.83 1.63
CA LYS A 210 -12.87 14.22 0.96
C LYS A 210 -11.71 14.20 1.95
N ALA A 211 -10.50 14.05 1.44
CA ALA A 211 -9.30 14.19 2.25
C ALA A 211 -9.03 15.66 2.59
N ASP A 212 -8.53 15.89 3.81
CA ASP A 212 -7.83 17.10 4.19
C ASP A 212 -6.38 17.00 3.70
N VAL A 213 -6.05 17.72 2.63
CA VAL A 213 -4.67 17.78 2.13
C VAL A 213 -3.97 18.92 2.86
N VAL A 214 -3.03 18.56 3.74
CA VAL A 214 -2.33 19.54 4.59
C VAL A 214 -1.49 20.46 3.72
N ALA A 215 -1.66 21.77 3.89
CA ALA A 215 -0.86 22.76 3.19
C ALA A 215 0.51 22.92 3.84
N ALA A 216 1.53 23.18 3.02
CA ALA A 216 2.87 23.49 3.50
C ALA A 216 2.89 24.77 4.35
N GLY A 217 3.72 24.75 5.40
CA GLY A 217 4.05 25.91 6.22
C GLY A 217 5.38 26.53 5.80
N THR A 218 5.89 27.44 6.61
CA THR A 218 7.30 27.84 6.50
C THR A 218 8.18 26.72 7.02
N LYS A 219 9.41 26.61 6.50
CA LYS A 219 10.36 25.61 6.94
C LYS A 219 10.67 25.77 8.44
N GLU A 220 10.82 27.02 8.88
CA GLU A 220 11.13 27.37 10.26
C GLU A 220 10.01 26.94 11.23
N ASP A 221 8.75 27.18 10.89
CA ASP A 221 7.61 26.77 11.74
C ASP A 221 7.46 25.25 11.78
N GLU A 222 7.65 24.57 10.64
CA GLU A 222 7.60 23.11 10.56
C GLU A 222 8.70 22.45 11.40
N GLU A 223 9.93 22.98 11.35
CA GLU A 223 11.05 22.51 12.18
C GLU A 223 10.82 22.80 13.67
N ALA A 224 10.24 23.95 14.00
CA ALA A 224 9.87 24.29 15.38
C ALA A 224 8.78 23.36 15.94
N ASN A 225 7.79 22.99 15.11
CA ASN A 225 6.75 22.03 15.47
C ASN A 225 7.35 20.64 15.77
N VAL A 226 8.26 20.15 14.93
CA VAL A 226 8.97 18.87 15.16
C VAL A 226 9.76 18.93 16.47
N ALA A 227 10.53 20.01 16.68
CA ALA A 227 11.30 20.18 17.91
C ALA A 227 10.41 20.25 19.17
N ALA A 228 9.18 20.76 19.06
CA ALA A 228 8.21 20.77 20.16
C ALA A 228 7.74 19.33 20.50
N VAL A 229 7.43 18.51 19.49
CA VAL A 229 7.05 17.09 19.68
C VAL A 229 8.19 16.29 20.30
N GLU A 230 9.44 16.48 19.85
CA GLU A 230 10.58 15.79 20.47
C GLU A 230 10.77 16.16 21.95
N LYS A 231 10.54 17.44 22.32
CA LYS A 231 10.60 17.88 23.72
C LYS A 231 9.44 17.30 24.53
N LEU A 232 8.25 17.21 23.94
CA LEU A 232 7.12 16.52 24.54
C LEU A 232 7.48 15.06 24.85
N ASN A 233 8.05 14.31 23.90
CA ASN A 233 8.40 12.91 24.11
C ASN A 233 9.42 12.72 25.23
N ARG A 234 10.48 13.56 25.27
CA ARG A 234 11.43 13.56 26.39
C ARG A 234 10.77 13.86 27.74
N SER A 235 9.78 14.74 27.78
CA SER A 235 9.04 15.05 29.02
C SER A 235 8.07 13.95 29.46
N LEU A 236 7.53 13.18 28.51
CA LEU A 236 6.75 11.98 28.80
C LEU A 236 7.63 10.88 29.42
N GLU A 237 8.86 10.70 28.91
CA GLU A 237 9.84 9.77 29.50
C GLU A 237 10.29 10.19 30.91
N SER A 238 10.40 11.49 31.18
CA SER A 238 10.75 12.00 32.51
C SER A 238 9.58 11.96 33.50
N LYS A 239 8.37 11.63 33.04
CA LYS A 239 7.13 11.50 33.83
C LYS A 239 6.73 12.74 34.63
N ASP A 240 7.17 13.91 34.17
CA ASP A 240 6.82 15.17 34.80
C ASP A 240 5.51 15.68 34.18
N GLU A 241 4.39 15.41 34.86
CA GLU A 241 3.03 15.78 34.44
C GLU A 241 2.89 17.28 34.14
N LYS A 242 3.61 18.12 34.89
CA LYS A 242 3.61 19.56 34.64
C LYS A 242 4.41 19.90 33.39
N ALA A 243 5.53 19.23 33.15
CA ALA A 243 6.37 19.44 31.98
C ALA A 243 5.67 19.03 30.69
N TYR A 244 5.19 17.79 30.58
CA TYR A 244 4.51 17.36 29.35
C TYR A 244 3.15 18.07 29.17
N GLY A 245 2.47 18.39 30.27
CA GLY A 245 1.25 19.19 30.23
C GLY A 245 1.42 20.59 29.65
N ALA A 246 2.62 21.17 29.68
CA ALA A 246 2.87 22.50 29.10
C ALA A 246 2.76 22.53 27.57
N PHE A 247 2.95 21.39 26.90
CA PHE A 247 2.84 21.25 25.46
C PHE A 247 1.39 21.13 24.97
N PHE A 248 0.42 20.94 25.87
CA PHE A 248 -0.97 20.77 25.49
C PHE A 248 -1.76 22.06 25.65
N THR A 249 -2.64 22.34 24.68
CA THR A 249 -3.74 23.29 24.90
C THR A 249 -4.68 22.75 25.98
N ASP A 250 -5.51 23.62 26.57
CA ASP A 250 -6.42 23.18 27.64
C ASP A 250 -7.56 22.31 27.09
N ASP A 251 -7.93 22.51 25.82
CA ASP A 251 -8.96 21.80 25.06
C ASP A 251 -8.42 20.64 24.20
N ILE A 252 -7.16 20.24 24.40
CA ILE A 252 -6.50 19.13 23.68
C ILE A 252 -7.41 17.91 23.54
N THR A 253 -7.43 17.32 22.35
CA THR A 253 -7.96 15.96 22.14
C THR A 253 -6.83 15.01 21.75
N TRP A 254 -6.66 13.91 22.50
CA TRP A 254 -5.73 12.84 22.16
C TRP A 254 -6.52 11.57 21.84
N ASP A 255 -6.43 11.11 20.59
CA ASP A 255 -7.14 9.95 20.09
C ASP A 255 -6.20 8.78 19.83
N ASP A 256 -5.99 7.92 20.83
CA ASP A 256 -5.33 6.64 20.63
C ASP A 256 -6.34 5.63 20.06
N VAL A 257 -6.15 5.22 18.81
CA VAL A 257 -7.11 4.35 18.09
C VAL A 257 -7.22 2.95 18.69
N THR A 258 -6.30 2.58 19.59
CA THR A 258 -6.38 1.34 20.37
C THR A 258 -7.35 1.42 21.54
N MET A 259 -7.66 2.64 22.00
CA MET A 259 -8.64 2.92 23.04
C MET A 259 -10.05 3.05 22.45
N PRO A 260 -11.12 2.77 23.23
CA PRO A 260 -12.49 2.81 22.72
C PRO A 260 -12.99 4.24 22.41
N GLU A 261 -12.42 5.27 23.03
CA GLU A 261 -12.81 6.67 22.89
C GLU A 261 -11.58 7.58 23.06
N PRO A 262 -11.56 8.76 22.43
CA PRO A 262 -10.50 9.75 22.63
C PRO A 262 -10.53 10.36 24.05
N SER A 263 -9.36 10.74 24.54
CA SER A 263 -9.21 11.58 25.73
C SER A 263 -9.42 13.05 25.37
N LYS A 264 -10.37 13.72 26.03
CA LYS A 264 -10.76 15.10 25.72
C LYS A 264 -10.49 16.04 26.88
N GLY A 265 -9.83 17.15 26.58
CA GLY A 265 -9.37 18.13 27.54
C GLY A 265 -8.11 17.68 28.26
N LYS A 266 -7.29 18.66 28.64
CA LYS A 266 -5.99 18.44 29.27
C LYS A 266 -6.04 17.51 30.50
N PRO A 267 -7.01 17.61 31.43
CA PRO A 267 -7.07 16.68 32.57
C PRO A 267 -7.20 15.19 32.15
N ALA A 268 -7.96 14.90 31.10
CA ALA A 268 -8.13 13.53 30.62
C ALA A 268 -6.85 13.00 29.96
N VAL A 269 -6.19 13.84 29.15
CA VAL A 269 -4.92 13.51 28.50
C VAL A 269 -3.79 13.30 29.52
N LEU A 270 -3.68 14.16 30.54
CA LEU A 270 -2.71 13.97 31.63
C LEU A 270 -2.94 12.64 32.36
N LYS A 271 -4.21 12.29 32.64
CA LYS A 271 -4.58 11.01 33.27
C LYS A 271 -4.21 9.81 32.39
N TYR A 272 -4.40 9.91 31.07
CA TYR A 272 -4.03 8.87 30.12
C TYR A 272 -2.51 8.62 30.14
N PHE A 273 -1.68 9.66 29.99
CA PHE A 273 -0.23 9.50 30.03
C PHE A 273 0.30 9.04 31.39
N LYS A 274 -0.33 9.50 32.49
CA LYS A 274 -0.01 9.02 33.83
C LYS A 274 -0.28 7.53 34.00
N ALA A 275 -1.34 7.01 33.38
CA ALA A 275 -1.63 5.58 33.40
C ALA A 275 -0.57 4.79 32.63
N LEU A 276 -0.13 5.27 31.47
CA LEU A 276 0.96 4.67 30.69
C LEU A 276 2.29 4.69 31.47
N SER A 277 2.68 5.84 32.04
CA SER A 277 3.92 5.99 32.78
C SER A 277 3.94 5.20 34.10
N THR A 278 2.76 4.93 34.67
CA THR A 278 2.60 4.03 35.81
C THR A 278 2.73 2.58 35.37
N GLY A 279 2.09 2.19 34.27
CA GLY A 279 2.14 0.84 33.72
C GLY A 279 3.54 0.43 33.27
N PHE A 280 4.28 1.38 32.66
CA PHE A 280 5.63 1.18 32.13
C PHE A 280 6.60 2.27 32.65
N PRO A 281 7.09 2.12 33.88
CA PRO A 281 8.00 3.10 34.49
C PRO A 281 9.35 3.28 33.77
N ASP A 282 9.75 2.34 32.94
CA ASP A 282 10.99 2.37 32.14
C ASP A 282 10.72 2.64 30.66
N ALA A 283 9.51 3.11 30.32
CA ALA A 283 9.11 3.35 28.95
C ALA A 283 10.06 4.32 28.23
N LYS A 284 10.36 3.99 26.97
CA LYS A 284 11.12 4.79 26.02
C LYS A 284 10.34 4.93 24.73
N MET A 285 10.41 6.13 24.16
CA MET A 285 9.92 6.43 22.82
C MET A 285 11.14 6.52 21.91
N ALA A 286 11.20 5.67 20.90
CA ALA A 286 12.24 5.71 19.88
C ALA A 286 11.62 6.17 18.56
N THR A 287 11.78 7.46 18.27
CA THR A 287 11.39 8.07 17.00
C THR A 287 12.26 7.51 15.88
N THR A 288 11.63 6.90 14.88
CA THR A 288 12.31 6.46 13.64
C THR A 288 12.19 7.52 12.55
N HIS A 289 11.04 8.19 12.48
CA HIS A 289 10.81 9.28 11.53
C HIS A 289 9.97 10.38 12.13
N ALA A 290 10.25 11.63 11.75
CA ALA A 290 9.45 12.78 12.09
C ALA A 290 9.41 13.77 10.93
N TRP A 291 8.20 14.21 10.56
CA TRP A 291 7.99 15.17 9.48
C TRP A 291 7.04 16.28 9.92
N GLY A 292 7.52 17.53 9.84
CA GLY A 292 6.67 18.71 9.94
C GLY A 292 6.13 19.11 8.56
N HIS A 293 4.83 19.39 8.48
CA HIS A 293 4.19 19.96 7.31
C HIS A 293 3.03 20.87 7.72
N GLY A 294 3.15 22.17 7.45
CA GLY A 294 2.21 23.16 7.97
C GLY A 294 2.16 23.14 9.49
N ASN A 295 0.95 23.04 10.03
CA ASN A 295 0.70 22.89 11.46
C ASN A 295 0.65 21.43 11.93
N VAL A 296 1.01 20.47 11.06
CA VAL A 296 0.96 19.04 11.36
C VAL A 296 2.37 18.51 11.56
N VAL A 297 2.55 17.64 12.56
CA VAL A 297 3.72 16.78 12.69
C VAL A 297 3.27 15.33 12.61
N VAL A 298 3.92 14.54 11.77
CA VAL A 298 3.81 13.08 11.78
C VAL A 298 5.06 12.53 12.45
N GLU A 299 4.88 11.74 13.50
CA GLU A 299 5.94 10.98 14.14
C GLU A 299 5.66 9.49 13.98
N GLU A 300 6.64 8.73 13.50
CA GLU A 300 6.63 7.27 13.48
C GLU A 300 7.75 6.76 14.38
N GLY A 301 7.46 5.72 15.16
CA GLY A 301 8.45 5.15 16.07
C GLY A 301 7.95 3.95 16.84
N THR A 302 8.63 3.65 17.94
CA THR A 302 8.26 2.58 18.86
C THR A 302 8.16 3.07 20.30
N TYR A 303 7.18 2.54 21.02
CA TYR A 303 7.09 2.63 22.46
C TYR A 303 7.52 1.30 23.08
N ALA A 304 8.52 1.33 23.96
CA ALA A 304 9.07 0.11 24.57
C ALA A 304 9.24 0.26 26.08
N GLY A 305 8.90 -0.77 26.84
CA GLY A 305 9.06 -0.76 28.30
C GLY A 305 8.63 -2.07 28.96
N THR A 306 8.87 -2.19 30.25
CA THR A 306 8.51 -3.34 31.09
C THR A 306 7.28 -3.03 31.94
N ASN A 307 6.23 -3.85 31.81
CA ASN A 307 5.01 -3.66 32.57
C ASN A 307 5.17 -4.07 34.05
N THR A 308 5.74 -3.17 34.85
CA THR A 308 6.01 -3.37 36.28
C THR A 308 5.00 -2.69 37.20
N GLY A 309 4.18 -1.78 36.67
CA GLY A 309 3.06 -1.16 37.40
C GLY A 309 1.69 -1.51 36.82
N THR A 310 0.66 -1.04 37.50
CA THR A 310 -0.73 -1.23 37.08
C THR A 310 -1.00 -0.44 35.80
N LEU A 311 -1.55 -1.10 34.78
CA LEU A 311 -1.88 -0.50 33.49
C LEU A 311 -3.40 -0.51 33.30
N PHE A 312 -4.03 0.67 33.25
CA PHE A 312 -5.49 0.81 33.07
C PHE A 312 -6.35 -0.06 34.03
N GLY A 313 -5.84 -0.34 35.23
CA GLY A 313 -6.50 -1.18 36.24
C GLY A 313 -6.05 -2.64 36.25
N ASP A 314 -5.34 -3.11 35.21
CA ASP A 314 -4.77 -4.45 35.15
C ASP A 314 -3.49 -4.56 35.98
N LYS A 315 -3.32 -5.72 36.63
CA LYS A 315 -2.12 -6.03 37.42
C LYS A 315 -0.88 -6.13 36.52
N PRO A 316 0.31 -5.72 37.02
CA PRO A 316 1.55 -5.82 36.26
C PRO A 316 1.88 -7.27 35.87
N THR A 317 2.36 -7.45 34.65
CA THR A 317 2.75 -8.77 34.09
C THR A 317 4.25 -9.04 34.20
N LYS A 318 5.06 -8.00 34.47
CA LYS A 318 6.53 -8.04 34.44
C LYS A 318 7.11 -8.42 33.07
N LYS A 319 6.35 -8.23 31.99
CA LYS A 319 6.79 -8.47 30.62
C LYS A 319 7.24 -7.19 29.95
N ALA A 320 8.30 -7.28 29.18
CA ALA A 320 8.71 -6.23 28.26
C ALA A 320 7.82 -6.25 27.02
N VAL A 321 7.52 -5.06 26.50
CA VAL A 321 6.82 -4.88 25.24
C VAL A 321 7.60 -3.91 24.36
N THR A 322 7.44 -4.06 23.06
CA THR A 322 7.75 -3.04 22.06
C THR A 322 6.56 -2.98 21.10
N ILE A 323 5.98 -1.80 20.94
CA ILE A 323 4.86 -1.56 20.03
C ILE A 323 5.25 -0.50 19.02
N HIS A 324 4.76 -0.66 17.79
CA HIS A 324 5.00 0.29 16.71
C HIS A 324 3.81 1.24 16.61
N GLU A 325 4.09 2.53 16.46
CA GLU A 325 3.05 3.55 16.39
C GLU A 325 3.40 4.69 15.43
N VAL A 326 2.35 5.33 14.93
CA VAL A 326 2.42 6.62 14.23
C VAL A 326 1.51 7.60 14.95
N THR A 327 2.02 8.74 15.41
CA THR A 327 1.22 9.82 15.96
C THR A 327 1.21 11.03 15.03
N VAL A 328 0.01 11.49 14.70
CA VAL A 328 -0.21 12.72 13.93
C VAL A 328 -0.68 13.82 14.87
N TYR A 329 0.11 14.88 14.98
CA TYR A 329 -0.14 16.04 15.84
C TYR A 329 -0.63 17.22 15.02
N GLU A 330 -1.68 17.91 15.48
CA GLU A 330 -2.03 19.27 15.04
C GLU A 330 -1.57 20.26 16.11
N LEU A 331 -0.71 21.21 15.73
CA LEU A 331 -0.14 22.21 16.62
C LEU A 331 -0.77 23.59 16.39
N THR A 332 -0.82 24.40 17.45
CA THR A 332 -1.14 25.82 17.37
C THR A 332 0.06 26.62 16.88
N LYS A 333 -0.15 27.92 16.59
CA LYS A 333 0.94 28.85 16.26
C LYS A 333 1.99 28.99 17.36
N ASP A 334 1.63 28.68 18.61
CA ASP A 334 2.54 28.68 19.75
C ASP A 334 3.21 27.32 19.98
N HIS A 335 3.15 26.43 18.98
CA HIS A 335 3.70 25.06 19.02
C HIS A 335 3.15 24.19 20.16
N LYS A 336 1.91 24.44 20.59
CA LYS A 336 1.18 23.56 21.50
C LYS A 336 0.34 22.56 20.72
N VAL A 337 0.32 21.31 21.15
CA VAL A 337 -0.56 20.28 20.59
C VAL A 337 -2.00 20.61 20.96
N ALA A 338 -2.84 20.79 19.93
CA ALA A 338 -4.28 20.99 20.06
C ALA A 338 -5.06 19.70 19.75
N LYS A 339 -4.53 18.85 18.86
CA LYS A 339 -5.03 17.49 18.63
C LYS A 339 -3.88 16.53 18.37
N ALA A 340 -4.05 15.28 18.76
CA ALA A 340 -3.18 14.18 18.36
C ALA A 340 -4.01 12.93 18.08
N VAL A 341 -3.59 12.15 17.09
CA VAL A 341 -4.15 10.82 16.81
C VAL A 341 -2.99 9.83 16.78
N THR A 342 -3.02 8.82 17.64
CA THR A 342 -2.01 7.75 17.68
C THR A 342 -2.60 6.50 17.05
N TYR A 343 -1.97 6.04 15.97
CA TYR A 343 -2.27 4.80 15.27
C TYR A 343 -1.31 3.71 15.71
N GLY A 344 -1.86 2.56 16.09
CA GLY A 344 -1.09 1.40 16.49
C GLY A 344 -1.93 0.13 16.45
N ASN A 345 -1.30 -0.98 16.84
CA ASN A 345 -1.94 -2.29 16.92
C ASN A 345 -1.91 -2.79 18.37
N ASP A 346 -3.07 -2.83 19.01
CA ASP A 346 -3.18 -3.20 20.43
C ASP A 346 -2.79 -4.67 20.68
N LEU A 347 -2.85 -5.52 19.65
CA LEU A 347 -2.44 -6.91 19.75
C LEU A 347 -0.94 -7.06 19.95
N GLU A 348 -0.11 -6.15 19.45
CA GLU A 348 1.34 -6.18 19.72
C GLU A 348 1.60 -6.14 21.22
N MET A 349 0.92 -5.24 21.93
CA MET A 349 1.00 -5.16 23.40
C MET A 349 0.36 -6.39 24.05
N ARG A 350 -0.89 -6.74 23.69
CA ARG A 350 -1.63 -7.83 24.35
C ARG A 350 -0.88 -9.17 24.26
N MET A 351 -0.34 -9.50 23.09
CA MET A 351 0.39 -10.75 22.85
C MET A 351 1.73 -10.80 23.61
N GLN A 352 2.41 -9.67 23.82
CA GLN A 352 3.66 -9.63 24.58
C GLN A 352 3.42 -9.67 26.10
N LEU A 353 2.34 -9.03 26.59
CA LEU A 353 1.95 -9.06 28.01
C LEU A 353 1.36 -10.41 28.44
N LYS A 354 0.58 -11.05 27.55
CA LYS A 354 -0.09 -12.33 27.80
C LYS A 354 0.10 -13.25 26.58
N PRO A 355 1.31 -13.78 26.37
CA PRO A 355 1.56 -14.68 25.25
C PRO A 355 0.65 -15.90 25.33
N PRO A 356 0.12 -16.39 24.20
CA PRO A 356 -0.64 -17.63 24.19
C PRO A 356 0.21 -18.76 24.78
N ALA A 357 -0.45 -19.68 25.50
CA ALA A 357 0.24 -20.85 26.04
C ALA A 357 0.96 -21.60 24.89
N PRO A 358 2.16 -22.16 25.12
CA PRO A 358 2.85 -22.95 24.12
C PRO A 358 1.90 -24.01 23.59
N ALA A 359 1.81 -24.15 22.27
CA ALA A 359 1.05 -25.23 21.66
C ALA A 359 1.53 -26.55 22.27
N LYS A 360 0.61 -27.33 22.84
CA LYS A 360 0.91 -28.67 23.36
C LYS A 360 1.54 -29.46 22.20
N PRO A 361 2.65 -30.20 22.41
CA PRO A 361 3.27 -30.98 21.34
C PRO A 361 2.19 -31.79 20.63
N ALA A 362 2.15 -31.69 19.31
CA ALA A 362 1.23 -32.50 18.51
C ALA A 362 1.41 -33.96 18.93
N ALA A 363 0.33 -34.61 19.34
CA ALA A 363 0.37 -36.05 19.57
C ALA A 363 0.93 -36.70 18.29
N PRO A 364 1.87 -37.65 18.40
CA PRO A 364 2.46 -38.28 17.23
C PRO A 364 1.34 -38.77 16.33
N ALA A 365 1.42 -38.40 15.05
CA ALA A 365 0.41 -38.75 14.07
C ALA A 365 0.14 -40.26 14.15
N LYS A 366 -1.11 -40.62 14.41
CA LYS A 366 -1.52 -42.02 14.36
C LYS A 366 -1.17 -42.54 12.97
N PRO A 367 -0.46 -43.68 12.84
CA PRO A 367 -0.11 -44.23 11.53
C PRO A 367 -1.35 -44.31 10.65
N ALA A 368 -1.22 -43.84 9.41
CA ALA A 368 -2.30 -43.93 8.43
C ALA A 368 -2.77 -45.39 8.35
N ALA A 369 -4.08 -45.59 8.54
CA ALA A 369 -4.66 -46.90 8.31
C ALA A 369 -4.44 -47.29 6.85
N PRO A 370 -3.99 -48.52 6.54
CA PRO A 370 -3.78 -48.96 5.17
C PRO A 370 -5.07 -48.80 4.36
N ALA A 371 -4.92 -48.29 3.13
CA ALA A 371 -6.03 -48.09 2.22
C ALA A 371 -6.80 -49.41 2.03
N LYS A 372 -8.13 -49.34 2.21
CA LYS A 372 -9.02 -50.49 1.98
C LYS A 372 -8.94 -50.90 0.49
N PRO A 373 -8.73 -52.18 0.16
CA PRO A 373 -8.70 -52.64 -1.23
C PRO A 373 -9.99 -52.26 -1.96
N ALA A 374 -9.86 -51.81 -3.21
CA ALA A 374 -10.99 -51.52 -4.08
C ALA A 374 -11.86 -52.77 -4.24
N ALA A 375 -13.18 -52.61 -4.11
CA ALA A 375 -14.14 -53.69 -4.31
C ALA A 375 -14.14 -54.12 -5.80
N PRO A 376 -14.18 -55.43 -6.10
CA PRO A 376 -14.25 -55.90 -7.47
C PRO A 376 -15.57 -55.50 -8.14
N ALA A 377 -15.49 -55.14 -9.42
CA ALA A 377 -16.63 -54.74 -10.24
C ALA A 377 -17.71 -55.84 -10.32
N LYS A 378 -18.98 -55.43 -10.20
CA LYS A 378 -20.14 -56.32 -10.23
C LYS A 378 -20.33 -56.90 -11.66
N PRO A 379 -20.57 -58.21 -11.84
CA PRO A 379 -20.85 -58.79 -13.15
C PRO A 379 -22.17 -58.27 -13.75
N ALA A 380 -22.18 -58.09 -15.08
CA ALA A 380 -23.35 -57.71 -15.85
C ALA A 380 -24.46 -58.78 -15.78
N ALA A 381 -25.71 -58.33 -15.67
CA ALA A 381 -26.88 -59.20 -15.59
C ALA A 381 -27.19 -59.89 -16.95
N PRO A 382 -27.64 -61.15 -16.97
CA PRO A 382 -27.97 -61.85 -18.20
C PRO A 382 -29.30 -61.36 -18.82
N ALA A 383 -29.34 -61.29 -20.15
CA ALA A 383 -30.50 -60.88 -20.93
C ALA A 383 -31.69 -61.85 -20.79
N LYS A 384 -32.92 -61.30 -20.71
CA LYS A 384 -34.17 -62.07 -20.67
C LYS A 384 -34.48 -62.72 -22.04
N PRO A 385 -35.03 -63.95 -22.10
CA PRO A 385 -35.47 -64.55 -23.35
C PRO A 385 -36.80 -63.96 -23.85
N ALA A 386 -36.95 -63.89 -25.17
CA ALA A 386 -38.14 -63.40 -25.87
C ALA A 386 -39.36 -64.35 -25.73
N PRO A 387 -40.60 -63.83 -25.79
CA PRO A 387 -41.81 -64.62 -25.56
C PRO A 387 -42.13 -65.54 -26.75
N LYS A 388 -42.56 -66.77 -26.46
CA LYS A 388 -43.12 -67.69 -27.46
C LYS A 388 -44.62 -67.39 -27.67
N LYS A 389 -45.04 -67.49 -28.93
CA LYS A 389 -46.40 -67.28 -29.46
C LYS A 389 -47.45 -68.17 -28.81
#